data_AF-A0A397VVX6-F1
#
_entry.id   AF-A0A397VVX6-F1
#
_cell.length_a   1.000
_cell.length_b   1.000
_cell.length_c   1.000
_cell.angle_alpha   90.00
_cell.angle_beta   90.00
_cell.angle_gamma   90.00
#
_symmetry.space_group_name_H-M   'P 1'
#
loop_
_entity.id
_entity.type
_entity.pdbx_description
1 polymer ?
#
loop_
_entity_poly.entity_id
_entity_poly.type
_entity_poly.pdbx_seq_one_letter_code
_entity_poly.pdbx_strand_id
1 'polypeptide(L)'
;MCQGFNDSEYVNYIISSPASFGGGKKPEIVAKELFPEKFPENVSFTRKKLNNNERKEFERALESEATWRLDREVLAIFHMQCEKKTSNESSICNKCEQLKSNKRLNEALKAKRATNSTIKYIPRYYYNEPLLKLLKNSNLRQIWASMNNENDAEFWIKLAQFGLSGAFDGDNTFTELASLMVQIKEKKFQGKSLKGLRYSEHLVHFFSLLSESSREYEIFRKAFAGISI
;
A
#
# COMPACT_ATOMS: atom_id res chain seq x y z
N MET A 1 6.47 -14.33 17.40
CA MET A 1 7.10 -13.31 16.53
C MET A 1 6.57 -11.96 16.98
N CYS A 2 7.39 -10.90 17.00
CA CYS A 2 6.93 -9.59 17.45
C CYS A 2 5.79 -9.08 16.56
N GLN A 3 4.68 -8.68 17.15
CA GLN A 3 3.52 -8.16 16.41
C GLN A 3 3.71 -6.71 15.93
N GLY A 4 4.51 -5.92 16.66
CA GLY A 4 4.58 -4.47 16.43
C GLY A 4 3.29 -3.76 16.82
N PHE A 5 3.18 -2.46 16.50
CA PHE A 5 1.94 -1.71 16.72
C PHE A 5 1.07 -1.76 15.48
N ASN A 6 -0.13 -2.32 15.61
CA ASN A 6 -1.07 -2.55 14.52
C ASN A 6 -2.51 -2.10 14.85
N ASP A 7 -2.71 -1.34 15.93
CA ASP A 7 -4.02 -0.73 16.22
C ASP A 7 -4.41 0.27 15.11
N SER A 8 -5.70 0.61 15.04
CA SER A 8 -6.29 1.42 13.97
C SER A 8 -5.57 2.74 13.71
N GLU A 9 -5.07 3.43 14.75
CA GLU A 9 -4.29 4.66 14.59
C GLU A 9 -2.94 4.44 13.87
N TYR A 10 -2.26 3.33 14.17
CA TYR A 10 -0.98 2.97 13.55
C TYR A 10 -1.19 2.50 12.12
N VAL A 11 -2.21 1.68 11.87
CA VAL A 11 -2.60 1.26 10.51
C VAL A 11 -2.92 2.48 9.65
N ASN A 12 -3.72 3.42 10.18
CA ASN A 12 -4.03 4.67 9.50
C ASN A 12 -2.76 5.48 9.17
N TYR A 13 -1.79 5.53 10.07
CA TYR A 13 -0.51 6.16 9.78
C TYR A 13 0.26 5.42 8.66
N ILE A 14 0.33 4.09 8.69
CA ILE A 14 1.05 3.28 7.70
C ILE A 14 0.48 3.48 6.29
N ILE A 15 -0.85 3.43 6.13
CA ILE A 15 -1.50 3.54 4.82
C ILE A 15 -1.50 4.97 4.27
N SER A 16 -1.43 5.98 5.15
CA SER A 16 -1.47 7.39 4.76
C SER A 16 -0.07 8.01 4.60
N SER A 17 0.96 7.35 5.14
CA SER A 17 2.35 7.78 5.03
C SER A 17 3.01 7.16 3.81
N PRO A 18 3.64 7.96 2.93
CA PRO A 18 4.43 7.45 1.83
C PRO A 18 5.87 7.11 2.26
N ALA A 19 6.31 7.53 3.45
CA ALA A 19 7.63 7.21 4.01
C ALA A 19 7.68 5.78 4.56
N SER A 20 8.81 5.10 4.47
CA SER A 20 8.97 3.73 4.98
C SER A 20 9.48 3.68 6.43
N PHE A 21 9.96 4.80 6.97
CA PHE A 21 10.49 4.89 8.32
C PHE A 21 10.37 6.33 8.85
N GLY A 22 10.68 6.54 10.14
CA GLY A 22 10.66 7.85 10.78
C GLY A 22 11.45 7.90 12.08
N GLY A 23 11.50 9.09 12.67
CA GLY A 23 12.17 9.33 13.95
C GLY A 23 13.61 9.83 13.87
N GLY A 24 14.25 9.76 12.70
CA GLY A 24 15.60 10.28 12.44
C GLY A 24 15.67 11.80 12.35
N LYS A 25 16.87 12.35 12.03
CA LYS A 25 17.03 13.79 11.83
C LYS A 25 16.28 14.25 10.56
N LYS A 26 16.13 15.58 10.44
CA LYS A 26 15.55 16.17 9.23
C LYS A 26 16.45 15.83 8.02
N PRO A 27 15.87 15.50 6.85
CA PRO A 27 16.65 15.16 5.67
C PRO A 27 17.68 16.22 5.24
N GLU A 28 17.39 17.50 5.49
CA GLU A 28 18.34 18.59 5.22
C GLU A 28 19.59 18.51 6.09
N ILE A 29 19.46 18.15 7.37
CA ILE A 29 20.61 18.04 8.29
C ILE A 29 21.50 16.89 7.83
N VAL A 30 20.91 15.72 7.57
CA VAL A 30 21.64 14.54 7.08
C VAL A 30 22.35 14.82 5.75
N ALA A 31 21.71 15.56 4.84
CA ALA A 31 22.32 15.90 3.56
C ALA A 31 23.53 16.85 3.70
N LYS A 32 23.47 17.81 4.63
CA LYS A 32 24.57 18.75 4.91
C LYS A 32 25.74 18.04 5.59
N GLU A 33 25.46 17.09 6.49
CA GLU A 33 26.49 16.26 7.14
C GLU A 33 27.20 15.34 6.13
N LEU A 34 26.45 14.70 5.21
CA LEU A 34 27.03 13.77 4.22
C LEU A 34 27.73 14.45 3.05
N PHE A 35 27.18 15.57 2.56
CA PHE A 35 27.68 16.24 1.36
C PHE A 35 27.93 17.74 1.60
N PRO A 36 28.82 18.10 2.53
CA PRO A 36 29.06 19.49 2.93
C PRO A 36 29.50 20.37 1.77
N GLU A 37 30.27 19.83 0.82
CA GLU A 37 30.69 20.55 -0.38
C GLU A 37 29.52 20.90 -1.32
N LYS A 38 28.46 20.09 -1.35
CA LYS A 38 27.26 20.32 -2.17
C LYS A 38 26.20 21.15 -1.46
N PHE A 39 26.14 21.03 -0.14
CA PHE A 39 25.20 21.74 0.72
C PHE A 39 25.92 22.41 1.90
N PRO A 40 26.62 23.54 1.66
CA PRO A 40 27.08 24.40 2.74
C PRO A 40 25.91 24.89 3.62
N GLU A 41 26.19 25.39 4.83
CA GLU A 41 25.16 25.78 5.82
C GLU A 41 24.05 26.68 5.24
N ASN A 42 24.44 27.65 4.40
CA ASN A 42 23.54 28.65 3.81
C ASN A 42 22.81 28.17 2.52
N VAL A 43 23.06 26.95 2.07
CA VAL A 43 22.45 26.42 0.85
C VAL A 43 21.30 25.50 1.21
N SER A 44 20.12 25.80 0.66
CA SER A 44 18.93 24.96 0.82
C SER A 44 19.14 23.58 0.20
N PHE A 45 18.81 22.53 0.94
CA PHE A 45 18.85 21.16 0.43
C PHE A 45 17.85 20.96 -0.72
N THR A 46 18.31 20.31 -1.79
CA THR A 46 17.43 19.79 -2.84
C THR A 46 17.92 18.44 -3.33
N ARG A 47 17.04 17.43 -3.25
CA ARG A 47 17.35 16.05 -3.68
C ARG A 47 17.73 15.95 -5.16
N LYS A 48 17.40 16.96 -5.99
CA LYS A 48 17.76 17.02 -7.42
C LYS A 48 19.27 17.15 -7.65
N LYS A 49 20.02 17.76 -6.71
CA LYS A 49 21.49 17.93 -6.82
C LYS A 49 22.27 16.64 -6.54
N LEU A 50 21.60 15.61 -6.01
CA LEU A 50 22.21 14.30 -5.77
C LEU A 50 22.15 13.44 -7.04
N ASN A 51 23.27 12.80 -7.37
CA ASN A 51 23.34 11.75 -8.38
C ASN A 51 22.76 10.42 -7.84
N ASN A 52 22.72 9.37 -8.66
CA ASN A 52 22.09 8.10 -8.28
C ASN A 52 22.79 7.39 -7.11
N ASN A 53 24.12 7.46 -7.01
CA ASN A 53 24.87 6.83 -5.93
C ASN A 53 24.70 7.59 -4.62
N GLU A 54 24.81 8.93 -4.69
CA GLU A 54 24.59 9.81 -3.53
C GLU A 54 23.16 9.70 -3.01
N ARG A 55 22.16 9.50 -3.88
CA ARG A 55 20.77 9.25 -3.44
C ARG A 55 20.63 7.94 -2.66
N LYS A 56 21.36 6.89 -3.04
CA LYS A 56 21.35 5.62 -2.33
C LYS A 56 22.05 5.74 -0.98
N GLU A 57 23.20 6.41 -0.96
CA GLU A 57 23.94 6.70 0.27
C GLU A 57 23.10 7.55 1.24
N PHE A 58 22.48 8.62 0.72
CA PHE A 58 21.58 9.47 1.48
C PHE A 58 20.40 8.70 2.08
N GLU A 59 19.74 7.84 1.30
CA GLU A 59 18.61 7.04 1.79
C GLU A 59 19.05 6.07 2.91
N ARG A 60 20.21 5.42 2.75
CA ARG A 60 20.77 4.53 3.78
C ARG A 60 21.08 5.27 5.08
N ALA A 61 21.58 6.50 4.99
CA ALA A 61 21.85 7.32 6.17
C ALA A 61 20.56 7.79 6.86
N LEU A 62 19.53 8.15 6.09
CA LEU A 62 18.22 8.45 6.67
C LEU A 62 17.62 7.24 7.39
N GLU A 63 17.76 6.06 6.79
CA GLU A 63 17.29 4.80 7.36
C GLU A 63 18.08 4.42 8.62
N SER A 64 19.41 4.60 8.64
CA SER A 64 20.24 4.27 9.80
C SER A 64 19.96 5.15 11.02
N GLU A 65 19.52 6.40 10.80
CA GLU A 65 19.09 7.30 11.88
C GLU A 65 17.63 7.09 12.31
N ALA A 66 16.85 6.29 11.58
CA ALA A 66 15.44 6.09 11.88
C ALA A 66 15.24 5.36 13.22
N THR A 67 14.14 5.67 13.89
CA THR A 67 13.75 5.01 15.15
C THR A 67 12.71 3.93 14.91
N TRP A 68 11.80 4.13 13.95
CA TRP A 68 10.77 3.16 13.59
C TRP A 68 10.68 2.97 12.08
N ARG A 69 10.24 1.77 11.67
CA ARG A 69 9.87 1.42 10.29
C ARG A 69 8.39 1.09 10.19
N LEU A 70 7.81 1.42 9.04
CA LEU A 70 6.42 1.12 8.67
C LEU A 70 6.42 -0.11 7.79
N ASP A 71 5.94 -1.23 8.32
CA ASP A 71 5.81 -2.47 7.58
C ASP A 71 4.41 -2.54 6.97
N ARG A 72 4.34 -2.48 5.63
CA ARG A 72 3.07 -2.42 4.90
C ARG A 72 2.50 -3.80 4.59
N GLU A 73 3.31 -4.84 4.69
CA GLU A 73 2.89 -6.22 4.45
C GLU A 73 2.06 -6.73 5.63
N VAL A 74 2.52 -6.46 6.85
CA VAL A 74 1.83 -6.84 8.09
C VAL A 74 1.09 -5.68 8.77
N LEU A 75 1.08 -4.51 8.11
CA LEU A 75 0.44 -3.28 8.58
C LEU A 75 0.75 -2.97 10.06
N ALA A 76 2.03 -3.06 10.41
CA ALA A 76 2.52 -2.82 11.75
C ALA A 76 3.74 -1.89 11.77
N ILE A 77 3.89 -1.13 12.87
CA ILE A 77 5.06 -0.31 13.13
C ILE A 77 6.02 -1.08 14.04
N PHE A 78 7.28 -1.10 13.64
CA PHE A 78 8.35 -1.71 14.42
C PHE A 78 9.43 -0.70 14.78
N HIS A 79 10.06 -0.88 15.93
CA HIS A 79 11.33 -0.22 16.20
C HIS A 79 12.39 -0.73 15.20
N MET A 80 13.32 0.12 14.79
CA MET A 80 14.39 -0.27 13.83
C MET A 80 15.26 -1.41 14.37
N GLN A 81 15.40 -1.49 15.69
CA GLN A 81 16.11 -2.57 16.40
C GLN A 81 15.19 -3.73 16.83
N CYS A 82 14.03 -3.91 16.19
CA CYS A 82 13.16 -5.04 16.50
C CYS A 82 13.80 -6.35 16.02
N GLU A 83 14.12 -7.25 16.95
CA GLU A 83 14.72 -8.55 16.67
C GLU A 83 13.70 -9.59 16.14
N LYS A 84 12.41 -9.21 16.02
CA LYS A 84 11.27 -10.06 15.64
C LYS A 84 11.03 -11.29 16.55
N LYS A 85 11.87 -11.52 17.55
CA LYS A 85 11.76 -12.58 18.55
C LYS A 85 11.00 -12.07 19.77
N THR A 86 10.08 -12.90 20.25
CA THR A 86 9.30 -12.64 21.45
C THR A 86 9.04 -13.96 22.16
N SER A 87 8.92 -13.94 23.49
CA SER A 87 8.59 -15.12 24.29
C SER A 87 7.19 -15.65 24.00
N ASN A 88 6.25 -14.75 23.64
CA ASN A 88 4.89 -15.09 23.24
C ASN A 88 4.58 -14.56 21.83
N GLU A 89 3.83 -15.33 21.03
CA GLU A 89 3.45 -14.94 19.66
C GLU A 89 2.60 -13.67 19.58
N SER A 90 1.88 -13.33 20.65
CA SER A 90 1.02 -12.15 20.76
C SER A 90 1.69 -10.96 21.47
N SER A 91 3.00 -10.99 21.66
CA SER A 91 3.69 -9.92 22.40
C SER A 91 4.43 -8.96 21.49
N ILE A 92 4.46 -7.70 21.91
CA ILE A 92 5.33 -6.66 21.38
C ILE A 92 6.68 -6.80 22.10
N CYS A 93 7.81 -6.79 21.38
CA CYS A 93 9.11 -6.87 22.02
C CYS A 93 9.48 -5.55 22.74
N ASN A 94 10.37 -5.63 23.74
CA ASN A 94 10.77 -4.48 24.57
C ASN A 94 11.22 -3.26 23.75
N LYS A 95 11.94 -3.47 22.63
CA LYS A 95 12.38 -2.39 21.74
C LYS A 95 11.20 -1.71 21.05
N CYS A 96 10.23 -2.48 20.57
CA CYS A 96 9.01 -1.91 20.03
C CYS A 96 8.23 -1.19 21.13
N GLU A 97 8.07 -1.77 22.32
CA GLU A 97 7.29 -1.18 23.41
C GLU A 97 7.75 0.25 23.79
N GLN A 98 9.05 0.53 23.69
CA GLN A 98 9.61 1.88 23.87
C GLN A 98 8.98 2.94 22.96
N LEU A 99 8.52 2.56 21.76
CA LEU A 99 7.85 3.46 20.82
C LEU A 99 6.55 4.04 21.36
N LYS A 100 5.85 3.37 22.29
CA LYS A 100 4.59 3.86 22.87
C LYS A 100 4.76 5.23 23.54
N SER A 101 5.93 5.45 24.15
CA SER A 101 6.30 6.71 24.82
C SER A 101 7.04 7.69 23.89
N ASN A 102 7.30 7.33 22.63
CA ASN A 102 8.10 8.15 21.74
C ASN A 102 7.32 9.38 21.27
N LYS A 103 7.76 10.56 21.71
CA LYS A 103 7.11 11.84 21.39
C LYS A 103 7.03 12.11 19.88
N ARG A 104 8.09 11.81 19.12
CA ARG A 104 8.12 12.03 17.66
C ARG A 104 7.14 11.12 16.94
N LEU A 105 7.00 9.87 17.36
CA LEU A 105 6.00 8.97 16.80
C LEU A 105 4.59 9.48 17.12
N ASN A 106 4.33 9.87 18.36
CA ASN A 106 3.04 10.40 18.77
C ASN A 106 2.66 11.70 18.01
N GLU A 107 3.63 12.57 17.74
CA GLU A 107 3.44 13.74 16.87
C GLU A 107 3.19 13.33 15.42
N ALA A 108 3.90 12.30 14.92
CA ALA A 108 3.67 11.77 13.59
C ALA A 108 2.24 11.20 13.46
N LEU A 109 1.76 10.41 14.40
CA LEU A 109 0.39 9.86 14.39
C LEU A 109 -0.69 10.96 14.31
N LYS A 110 -0.46 12.09 14.98
CA LYS A 110 -1.40 13.23 15.00
C LYS A 110 -1.27 14.17 13.80
N ALA A 111 -0.17 14.10 13.05
CA ALA A 111 0.10 15.03 11.96
C ALA A 111 -0.89 14.84 10.80
N LYS A 112 -1.46 15.95 10.32
CA LYS A 112 -2.39 15.96 9.18
C LYS A 112 -1.75 15.31 7.95
N ARG A 113 -2.45 14.33 7.38
CA ARG A 113 -1.99 13.57 6.21
C ARG A 113 -2.59 14.11 4.92
N ALA A 114 -1.93 13.77 3.82
CA ALA A 114 -2.40 14.19 2.51
C ALA A 114 -3.75 13.54 2.17
N THR A 115 -4.70 14.38 1.82
CA THR A 115 -5.97 14.05 1.18
C THR A 115 -5.77 13.73 -0.30
N ASN A 116 -6.80 13.22 -0.97
CA ASN A 116 -6.75 12.98 -2.41
C ASN A 116 -6.39 14.22 -3.24
N SER A 117 -6.85 15.40 -2.81
CA SER A 117 -6.54 16.67 -3.48
C SER A 117 -5.10 17.14 -3.27
N THR A 118 -4.48 16.74 -2.15
CA THR A 118 -3.14 17.21 -1.75
C THR A 118 -2.03 16.19 -2.00
N ILE A 119 -2.37 14.93 -2.28
CA ILE A 119 -1.41 13.85 -2.53
C ILE A 119 -0.49 14.12 -3.73
N LYS A 120 -0.96 14.91 -4.71
CA LYS A 120 -0.19 15.36 -5.88
C LYS A 120 1.02 16.24 -5.51
N TYR A 121 1.00 16.86 -4.33
CA TYR A 121 2.10 17.67 -3.82
C TYR A 121 3.17 16.86 -3.08
N ILE A 122 2.91 15.58 -2.77
CA ILE A 122 3.93 14.72 -2.19
C ILE A 122 5.00 14.41 -3.25
N PRO A 123 6.29 14.58 -2.92
CA PRO A 123 7.37 14.30 -3.86
C PRO A 123 7.33 12.87 -4.42
N ARG A 124 7.54 12.76 -5.74
CA ARG A 124 7.45 11.47 -6.47
C ARG A 124 8.40 10.39 -5.96
N TYR A 125 9.54 10.77 -5.37
CA TYR A 125 10.53 9.81 -4.89
C TYR A 125 10.03 8.92 -3.73
N TYR A 126 8.99 9.32 -3.01
CA TYR A 126 8.34 8.44 -2.03
C TYR A 126 7.46 7.36 -2.67
N TYR A 127 7.19 7.45 -3.97
CA TYR A 127 6.33 6.53 -4.71
C TYR A 127 7.11 5.76 -5.78
N ASN A 128 8.35 5.40 -5.49
CA ASN A 128 9.17 4.63 -6.42
C ASN A 128 8.66 3.17 -6.55
N GLU A 129 8.18 2.60 -5.45
CA GLU A 129 7.58 1.26 -5.42
C GLU A 129 6.22 1.20 -6.14
N PRO A 130 5.97 0.17 -6.97
CA PRO A 130 4.70 0.00 -7.68
C PRO A 130 3.47 0.05 -6.76
N LEU A 131 3.52 -0.63 -5.62
CA LEU A 131 2.43 -0.63 -4.63
C LEU A 131 2.13 0.79 -4.13
N LEU A 132 3.16 1.57 -3.78
CA LEU A 132 2.97 2.94 -3.29
C LEU A 132 2.32 3.83 -4.35
N LYS A 133 2.62 3.64 -5.63
CA LYS A 133 1.95 4.38 -6.72
C LYS A 133 0.45 4.11 -6.74
N LEU A 134 0.03 2.85 -6.57
CA LEU A 134 -1.38 2.46 -6.50
C LEU A 134 -2.06 3.05 -5.26
N LEU A 135 -1.37 3.03 -4.11
CA LEU A 135 -1.84 3.63 -2.87
C LEU A 135 -1.96 5.16 -2.91
N LYS A 136 -1.75 5.82 -4.05
CA LYS A 136 -2.20 7.21 -4.21
C LYS A 136 -3.72 7.33 -4.24
N ASN A 137 -4.41 6.30 -4.70
CA ASN A 137 -5.87 6.24 -4.71
C ASN A 137 -6.37 5.97 -3.27
N SER A 138 -7.27 6.81 -2.74
CA SER A 138 -7.84 6.59 -1.40
C SER A 138 -8.60 5.28 -1.28
N ASN A 139 -9.31 4.88 -2.33
CA ASN A 139 -10.19 3.71 -2.29
C ASN A 139 -9.33 2.46 -2.21
N LEU A 140 -8.24 2.40 -3.00
CA LEU A 140 -7.25 1.33 -2.89
C LEU A 140 -6.57 1.31 -1.51
N ARG A 141 -6.25 2.47 -0.92
CA ARG A 141 -5.72 2.52 0.46
C ARG A 141 -6.69 1.98 1.49
N GLN A 142 -7.98 2.32 1.38
CA GLN A 142 -9.00 1.88 2.33
C GLN A 142 -9.29 0.38 2.20
N ILE A 143 -9.31 -0.14 0.97
CA ILE A 143 -9.40 -1.58 0.67
C ILE A 143 -8.19 -2.31 1.24
N TRP A 144 -6.97 -1.79 1.00
CA TRP A 144 -5.74 -2.37 1.52
C TRP A 144 -5.73 -2.45 3.05
N ALA A 145 -6.15 -1.38 3.73
CA ALA A 145 -6.23 -1.36 5.18
C ALA A 145 -7.21 -2.42 5.74
N SER A 146 -8.32 -2.68 5.04
CA SER A 146 -9.30 -3.69 5.47
C SER A 146 -8.85 -5.13 5.29
N MET A 147 -7.76 -5.40 4.56
CA MET A 147 -7.18 -6.74 4.44
C MET A 147 -6.44 -7.20 5.70
N ASN A 148 -6.18 -6.31 6.67
CA ASN A 148 -5.48 -6.68 7.91
C ASN A 148 -6.36 -7.35 8.97
N ASN A 149 -7.66 -7.47 8.71
CA ASN A 149 -8.56 -8.15 9.63
C ASN A 149 -8.54 -9.64 9.34
N GLU A 150 -8.63 -10.47 10.39
CA GLU A 150 -8.82 -11.92 10.24
C GLU A 150 -10.09 -12.29 9.47
N ASN A 151 -11.04 -11.35 9.37
CA ASN A 151 -12.27 -11.48 8.63
C ASN A 151 -12.30 -10.53 7.42
N ASP A 152 -12.37 -11.11 6.23
CA ASP A 152 -12.50 -10.40 4.95
C ASP A 152 -13.82 -9.60 4.83
N ALA A 153 -14.76 -9.71 5.78
CA ALA A 153 -16.03 -8.99 5.75
C ALA A 153 -15.84 -7.47 5.62
N GLU A 154 -14.87 -6.86 6.32
CA GLU A 154 -14.65 -5.41 6.19
C GLU A 154 -14.20 -5.04 4.78
N PHE A 155 -13.35 -5.86 4.18
CA PHE A 155 -12.92 -5.69 2.79
C PHE A 155 -14.12 -5.73 1.84
N TRP A 156 -14.99 -6.75 1.97
CA TRP A 156 -16.16 -6.90 1.11
C TRP A 156 -17.18 -5.79 1.30
N ILE A 157 -17.41 -5.34 2.55
CA ILE A 157 -18.32 -4.23 2.85
C ILE A 157 -17.81 -2.93 2.21
N LYS A 158 -16.51 -2.61 2.35
CA LYS A 158 -15.93 -1.41 1.71
C LYS A 158 -16.00 -1.47 0.20
N LEU A 159 -15.71 -2.64 -0.39
CA LEU A 159 -15.80 -2.83 -1.82
C LEU A 159 -17.23 -2.58 -2.33
N ALA A 160 -18.24 -3.11 -1.62
CA ALA A 160 -19.65 -2.88 -1.94
C ALA A 160 -20.06 -1.41 -1.79
N GLN A 161 -19.61 -0.74 -0.71
CA GLN A 161 -19.86 0.69 -0.51
C GLN A 161 -19.29 1.54 -1.65
N PHE A 162 -18.09 1.23 -2.13
CA PHE A 162 -17.49 1.90 -3.30
C PHE A 162 -18.26 1.63 -4.60
N GLY A 163 -18.77 0.41 -4.79
CA GLY A 163 -19.68 0.12 -5.90
C GLY A 163 -20.95 0.98 -5.84
N LEU A 164 -21.59 1.04 -4.67
CA LEU A 164 -22.81 1.84 -4.47
C LEU A 164 -22.59 3.34 -4.64
N SER A 165 -21.40 3.85 -4.31
CA SER A 165 -21.05 5.27 -4.46
C SER A 165 -20.59 5.65 -5.87
N GLY A 166 -20.61 4.73 -6.84
CA GLY A 166 -20.12 4.97 -8.19
C GLY A 166 -18.60 5.14 -8.27
N ALA A 167 -17.83 4.65 -7.29
CA ALA A 167 -16.38 4.83 -7.26
C ALA A 167 -15.65 4.09 -8.40
N PHE A 168 -16.34 3.16 -9.07
CA PHE A 168 -15.88 2.42 -10.23
C PHE A 168 -16.53 2.90 -11.53
N ASP A 169 -17.29 4.01 -11.50
CA ASP A 169 -17.90 4.58 -12.69
C ASP A 169 -16.79 5.00 -13.67
N GLY A 170 -16.88 4.50 -14.90
CA GLY A 170 -15.86 4.69 -15.94
C GLY A 170 -14.78 3.60 -15.99
N ASP A 171 -14.74 2.65 -15.06
CA ASP A 171 -13.94 1.42 -15.16
C ASP A 171 -14.80 0.27 -15.69
N ASN A 172 -15.05 0.30 -17.01
CA ASN A 172 -15.89 -0.70 -17.69
C ASN A 172 -15.36 -2.13 -17.47
N THR A 173 -14.03 -2.30 -17.45
CA THR A 173 -13.44 -3.63 -17.24
C THR A 173 -13.77 -4.16 -15.86
N PHE A 174 -13.53 -3.39 -14.80
CA PHE A 174 -13.82 -3.82 -13.44
C PHE A 174 -15.30 -4.11 -13.22
N THR A 175 -16.17 -3.20 -13.66
CA THR A 175 -17.63 -3.31 -13.48
C THR A 175 -18.19 -4.52 -14.23
N GLU A 176 -17.74 -4.77 -15.46
CA GLU A 176 -18.18 -5.95 -16.21
C GLU A 176 -17.62 -7.26 -15.65
N LEU A 177 -16.37 -7.27 -15.16
CA LEU A 177 -15.81 -8.43 -14.45
C LEU A 177 -16.62 -8.75 -13.19
N ALA A 178 -16.99 -7.73 -12.40
CA ALA A 178 -17.83 -7.91 -11.21
C ALA A 178 -19.21 -8.47 -11.58
N SER A 179 -19.84 -7.95 -12.63
CA SER A 179 -21.10 -8.48 -13.17
C SER A 179 -20.99 -9.95 -13.58
N LEU A 180 -19.89 -10.33 -14.26
CA LEU A 180 -19.63 -11.72 -14.62
C LEU A 180 -19.44 -12.61 -13.38
N MET A 181 -18.74 -12.14 -12.33
CA MET A 181 -18.61 -12.89 -11.07
C MET A 181 -19.98 -13.16 -10.43
N VAL A 182 -20.87 -12.18 -10.43
CA VAL A 182 -22.25 -12.32 -9.92
C VAL A 182 -23.00 -13.40 -10.71
N GLN A 183 -22.97 -13.33 -12.05
CA GLN A 183 -23.61 -14.34 -12.91
C GLN A 183 -23.09 -15.77 -12.62
N ILE A 184 -21.77 -15.93 -12.45
CA ILE A 184 -21.16 -17.23 -12.11
C ILE A 184 -21.65 -17.73 -10.75
N LYS A 185 -21.72 -16.86 -9.75
CA LYS A 185 -22.17 -17.20 -8.40
C LYS A 185 -23.65 -17.57 -8.36
N GLU A 186 -24.51 -16.83 -9.05
CA GLU A 186 -25.95 -17.14 -9.16
C GLU A 186 -26.19 -18.52 -9.80
N LYS A 187 -25.50 -18.82 -10.90
CA LYS A 187 -25.62 -20.15 -11.53
C LYS A 187 -25.18 -21.27 -10.60
N LYS A 188 -24.05 -21.10 -9.91
CA LYS A 188 -23.57 -22.07 -8.91
C LYS A 188 -24.58 -22.26 -7.77
N PHE A 189 -25.14 -21.16 -7.24
CA PHE A 189 -26.16 -21.21 -6.20
C PHE A 189 -27.41 -21.96 -6.64
N GLN A 190 -27.82 -21.80 -7.91
CA GLN A 190 -28.94 -22.51 -8.51
C GLN A 190 -28.59 -23.95 -8.95
N GLY A 191 -27.38 -24.45 -8.70
CA GLY A 191 -26.93 -25.77 -9.15
C GLY A 191 -26.85 -25.92 -10.68
N LYS A 192 -26.81 -24.82 -11.43
CA LYS A 192 -26.79 -24.81 -12.90
C LYS A 192 -25.37 -24.86 -13.45
N SER A 193 -25.23 -25.44 -14.63
CA SER A 193 -23.95 -25.41 -15.36
C SER A 193 -23.53 -23.97 -15.69
N LEU A 194 -22.22 -23.73 -15.75
CA LEU A 194 -21.67 -22.43 -16.17
C LEU A 194 -21.76 -22.19 -17.69
N LYS A 195 -22.40 -23.09 -18.46
CA LYS A 195 -22.64 -22.87 -19.90
C LYS A 195 -23.58 -21.68 -20.10
N GLY A 196 -23.39 -20.94 -21.19
CA GLY A 196 -24.20 -19.77 -21.54
C GLY A 196 -24.06 -18.60 -20.58
N LEU A 197 -22.87 -18.37 -20.01
CA LEU A 197 -22.53 -17.09 -19.39
C LEU A 197 -22.56 -15.99 -20.45
N ARG A 198 -23.05 -14.80 -20.09
CA ARG A 198 -23.05 -13.65 -21.00
C ARG A 198 -21.81 -12.83 -20.73
N TYR A 199 -21.05 -12.62 -21.79
CA TYR A 199 -19.90 -11.75 -21.82
C TYR A 199 -20.27 -10.52 -22.64
N SER A 200 -19.97 -9.34 -22.11
CA SER A 200 -20.01 -8.09 -22.87
C SER A 200 -18.94 -8.12 -23.95
N GLU A 201 -19.16 -7.34 -25.02
CA GLU A 201 -18.17 -7.15 -26.08
C GLU A 201 -16.84 -6.60 -25.53
N HIS A 202 -16.91 -5.68 -24.56
CA HIS A 202 -15.74 -5.12 -23.90
C HIS A 202 -14.94 -6.16 -23.10
N LEU A 203 -15.59 -7.10 -22.39
CA LEU A 203 -14.89 -8.22 -21.74
C LEU A 203 -14.25 -9.17 -22.76
N VAL A 204 -14.91 -9.44 -23.89
CA VAL A 204 -14.34 -10.28 -24.95
C VAL A 204 -13.06 -9.65 -25.49
N HIS A 205 -13.10 -8.34 -25.78
CA HIS A 205 -11.92 -7.60 -26.23
C HIS A 205 -10.81 -7.59 -25.16
N PHE A 206 -11.16 -7.34 -23.90
CA PHE A 206 -10.22 -7.36 -22.78
C PHE A 206 -9.54 -8.72 -22.62
N PHE A 207 -10.32 -9.81 -22.67
CA PHE A 207 -9.77 -11.16 -22.59
C PHE A 207 -8.87 -11.47 -23.80
N SER A 208 -9.19 -10.95 -25.00
CA SER A 208 -8.38 -11.11 -26.21
C SER A 208 -6.99 -10.49 -26.02
N LEU A 209 -6.93 -9.26 -25.51
CA LEU A 209 -5.66 -8.62 -25.14
C LEU A 209 -4.91 -9.39 -24.05
N LEU A 210 -5.61 -9.92 -23.04
CA LEU A 210 -4.98 -10.74 -22.00
C LEU A 210 -4.40 -12.04 -22.55
N SER A 211 -5.02 -12.63 -23.57
CA SER A 211 -4.61 -13.91 -24.17
C SER A 211 -3.22 -13.86 -24.82
N GLU A 212 -2.73 -12.66 -25.14
CA GLU A 212 -1.34 -12.44 -25.58
C GLU A 212 -0.33 -12.89 -24.52
N SER A 213 -0.72 -12.91 -23.24
CA SER A 213 0.07 -13.45 -22.14
C SER A 213 -0.57 -14.73 -21.58
N SER A 214 -0.08 -15.88 -22.05
CA SER A 214 -0.67 -17.20 -21.77
C SER A 214 -0.83 -17.53 -20.28
N ARG A 215 0.09 -17.05 -19.44
CA ARG A 215 0.08 -17.31 -18.00
C ARG A 215 -1.04 -16.55 -17.28
N GLU A 216 -1.13 -15.25 -17.52
CA GLU A 216 -2.13 -14.35 -16.94
C GLU A 216 -3.51 -14.75 -17.42
N TYR A 217 -3.63 -15.05 -18.72
CA TYR A 217 -4.86 -15.54 -19.29
C TYR A 217 -5.36 -16.83 -18.63
N GLU A 218 -4.49 -17.81 -18.38
CA GLU A 218 -4.88 -19.05 -17.70
C GLU A 218 -5.42 -18.81 -16.28
N ILE A 219 -4.90 -17.82 -15.56
CA ILE A 219 -5.42 -17.44 -14.23
C ILE A 219 -6.86 -16.92 -14.37
N PHE A 220 -7.09 -15.99 -15.29
CA PHE A 220 -8.42 -15.43 -15.54
C PHE A 220 -9.39 -16.49 -16.08
N ARG A 221 -8.93 -17.34 -17.01
CA ARG A 221 -9.71 -18.43 -17.60
C ARG A 221 -10.25 -19.35 -16.50
N LYS A 222 -9.42 -19.72 -15.52
CA LYS A 222 -9.85 -20.54 -14.37
C LYS A 222 -10.85 -19.83 -13.46
N ALA A 223 -10.65 -18.54 -13.20
CA ALA A 223 -11.52 -17.77 -12.31
C ALA A 223 -12.89 -17.44 -12.93
N PHE A 224 -12.94 -17.18 -14.25
CA PHE A 224 -14.09 -16.64 -14.98
C PHE A 224 -14.73 -17.64 -15.95
N ALA A 225 -14.62 -18.93 -15.64
CA ALA A 225 -15.28 -20.02 -16.37
C ALA A 225 -14.90 -20.11 -17.87
N GLY A 226 -13.68 -19.68 -18.17
CA GLY A 226 -12.97 -19.99 -19.39
C GLY A 226 -13.72 -19.69 -20.67
N ILE A 227 -13.85 -18.39 -20.98
CA ILE A 227 -13.88 -17.99 -22.38
C ILE A 227 -12.73 -18.72 -23.09
N SER A 228 -13.02 -19.37 -24.20
CA SER A 228 -12.03 -19.77 -25.19
C SER A 228 -12.04 -18.67 -26.24
N ILE A 229 -10.89 -18.01 -26.42
CA ILE A 229 -10.67 -16.99 -27.45
C ILE A 229 -9.95 -17.68 -28.60
#